data_AF-A0A5C9B2V9-F1
#
_entry.id   AF-A0A5C9B2V9-F1
#
_cell.length_a   1.000
_cell.length_b   1.000
_cell.length_c   1.000
_cell.angle_alpha   90.00
_cell.angle_beta   90.00
_cell.angle_gamma   90.00
#
_symmetry.space_group_name_H-M   'P 1'
#
loop_
_entity.id
_entity.type
_entity.pdbx_description
1 polymer ?
#
loop_
_entity_poly.entity_id
_entity_poly.type
_entity_poly.pdbx_seq_one_letter_code
_entity_poly.pdbx_strand_id
1 'polypeptide(L)'
;MNSDPMNSEAELSKEQQILRAMRKTLTSIVRDVAPRDGVPSPFSPETVENIRMCLGLISAREAELADALGLSRNERPTYADEPPATHAVHFMAPEKKLN
;
A
#
# COMPACT_ATOMS: atom_id res chain seq x y z
N MET A 1 -22.39 -19.93 10.32
CA MET A 1 -22.39 -18.45 10.19
C MET A 1 -21.66 -18.13 8.91
N ASN A 2 -22.41 -17.97 7.82
CA ASN A 2 -21.84 -17.61 6.53
C ASN A 2 -21.64 -16.10 6.54
N SER A 3 -20.39 -15.66 6.57
CA SER A 3 -20.06 -14.24 6.38
C SER A 3 -20.23 -13.93 4.89
N ASP A 4 -21.20 -13.09 4.55
CA ASP A 4 -21.44 -12.68 3.16
C ASP A 4 -20.21 -11.93 2.61
N PRO A 5 -19.64 -12.35 1.47
CA PRO A 5 -18.40 -11.75 0.93
C PRO A 5 -18.57 -10.26 0.60
N MET A 6 -19.76 -9.84 0.17
CA MET A 6 -20.08 -8.44 -0.14
C MET A 6 -19.93 -7.50 1.05
N ASN A 7 -20.21 -7.96 2.27
CA ASN A 7 -20.07 -7.12 3.45
C ASN A 7 -18.60 -6.95 3.85
N SER A 8 -17.78 -7.98 3.62
CA SER A 8 -16.35 -7.93 3.97
C SER A 8 -15.56 -6.94 3.11
N GLU A 9 -15.83 -6.86 1.80
CA GLU A 9 -15.16 -5.90 0.91
C GLU A 9 -15.53 -4.44 1.24
N ALA A 10 -16.79 -4.19 1.61
CA ALA A 10 -17.24 -2.87 2.03
C ALA A 10 -16.55 -2.40 3.33
N GLU A 11 -16.39 -3.30 4.30
CA GLU A 11 -15.66 -3.04 5.54
C GLU A 11 -14.16 -2.76 5.27
N LEU A 12 -13.50 -3.57 4.44
CA LEU A 12 -12.10 -3.35 4.04
C LEU A 12 -11.93 -1.99 3.35
N SER A 13 -12.84 -1.63 2.45
CA SER A 13 -12.85 -0.33 1.76
C SER A 13 -13.02 0.84 2.73
N LYS A 14 -13.91 0.70 3.73
CA LYS A 14 -14.11 1.72 4.75
C LYS A 14 -12.86 1.91 5.62
N GLU A 15 -12.24 0.81 6.02
CA GLU A 15 -11.00 0.83 6.80
C GLU A 15 -9.87 1.52 6.03
N GLN A 16 -9.69 1.20 4.74
CA GLN A 16 -8.74 1.88 3.86
C GLN A 16 -8.98 3.40 3.79
N GLN A 17 -10.25 3.82 3.70
CA GLN A 17 -10.60 5.25 3.68
C GLN A 17 -10.17 5.94 4.98
N ILE A 18 -10.42 5.31 6.13
CA ILE A 18 -10.06 5.83 7.45
C ILE A 18 -8.54 5.93 7.58
N LEU A 19 -7.80 4.88 7.26
CA LEU A 19 -6.33 4.85 7.37
C LEU A 19 -5.68 5.89 6.44
N ARG A 20 -6.19 6.06 5.22
CA ARG A 20 -5.77 7.13 4.29
C ARG A 20 -6.00 8.52 4.89
N ALA A 21 -7.15 8.76 5.51
CA ALA A 21 -7.45 10.02 6.16
C ALA A 21 -6.52 10.28 7.35
N MET A 22 -6.35 9.30 8.24
CA MET A 22 -5.45 9.40 9.41
C MET A 22 -4.01 9.69 9.01
N ARG A 23 -3.46 8.94 8.06
CA ARG A 23 -2.09 9.16 7.55
C ARG A 23 -1.93 10.56 6.96
N LYS A 24 -2.88 11.03 6.16
CA LYS A 24 -2.85 12.40 5.59
C LYS A 24 -2.86 13.46 6.68
N THR A 25 -3.73 13.32 7.68
CA THR A 25 -3.83 14.27 8.78
C THR A 25 -2.54 14.31 9.61
N LEU A 26 -2.03 13.15 10.05
CA LEU A 26 -0.80 13.07 10.85
C LEU A 26 0.41 13.64 10.09
N THR A 27 0.54 13.32 8.80
CA THR A 27 1.65 13.84 7.97
C THR A 27 1.54 15.35 7.74
N SER A 28 0.32 15.90 7.60
CA SER A 28 0.12 17.36 7.56
C SER A 28 0.57 18.02 8.85
N ILE A 29 0.16 17.48 10.01
CA ILE A 29 0.56 17.99 11.33
C ILE A 29 2.09 17.98 11.46
N VAL A 30 2.74 16.85 11.13
CA VAL A 30 4.21 16.73 11.20
C VAL A 30 4.90 17.76 10.30
N ARG A 31 4.35 18.04 9.12
CA ARG A 31 4.88 19.08 8.23
C ARG A 31 4.75 20.47 8.83
N ASP A 32 3.62 20.77 9.45
CA ASP A 32 3.36 22.08 10.05
C ASP A 32 4.26 22.36 11.26
N VAL A 33 4.56 21.31 12.04
CA VAL A 33 5.38 21.38 13.26
C VAL A 33 6.86 21.02 13.04
N ALA A 34 7.27 20.81 11.78
CA ALA A 34 8.65 20.49 11.45
C ALA A 34 9.58 21.61 11.93
N PRO A 35 10.74 21.29 12.55
CA PRO A 35 11.72 22.30 12.93
C PRO A 35 12.08 23.20 11.74
N ARG A 36 12.16 24.51 11.98
CA ARG A 36 12.64 25.51 11.02
C ARG A 36 13.94 26.10 11.53
N ASP A 37 14.70 26.76 10.68
CA ASP A 37 15.97 27.36 11.06
C ASP A 37 15.79 28.30 12.27
N GLY A 38 16.46 27.97 13.37
CA GLY A 38 16.38 28.71 14.63
C GLY A 38 15.07 28.53 15.43
N VAL A 39 14.10 27.74 14.94
CA VAL A 39 12.84 27.45 15.63
C VAL A 39 12.68 25.94 15.81
N PRO A 40 12.89 25.41 17.04
CA PRO A 40 12.70 23.99 17.29
C PRO A 40 11.24 23.58 17.10
N SER A 41 11.00 22.29 16.88
CA SER A 41 9.63 21.77 16.85
C SER A 41 8.92 22.03 18.19
N PRO A 42 7.63 22.40 18.19
CA PRO A 42 6.85 22.56 19.41
C PRO A 42 6.53 21.24 20.10
N PHE A 43 6.77 20.09 19.45
CA PHE A 43 6.54 18.77 20.04
C PHE A 43 7.75 18.25 20.79
N SER A 44 7.48 17.51 21.86
CA SER A 44 8.53 16.77 22.57
C SER A 44 9.08 15.65 21.67
N PRO A 45 10.34 15.22 21.88
CA PRO A 45 10.90 14.08 21.16
C PRO A 45 10.04 12.81 21.28
N GLU A 46 9.43 12.59 22.45
CA GLU A 46 8.52 11.47 22.71
C GLU A 46 7.25 11.54 21.85
N THR A 47 6.63 12.72 21.73
CA THR A 47 5.46 12.90 20.85
C THR A 47 5.81 12.61 19.39
N VAL A 48 6.98 13.06 18.93
CA VAL A 48 7.44 12.78 17.57
C VAL A 48 7.61 11.27 17.36
N GLU A 49 8.18 10.57 18.34
CA GLU A 49 8.35 9.12 18.27
C GLU A 49 7.01 8.38 18.24
N ASN A 50 6.06 8.76 19.09
CA ASN A 50 4.71 8.20 19.09
C ASN A 50 4.02 8.37 17.73
N ILE A 51 4.20 9.53 17.07
CA ILE A 51 3.65 9.75 15.71
C ILE A 51 4.33 8.82 14.70
N ARG A 52 5.66 8.64 14.75
CA ARG A 52 6.38 7.69 13.87
C ARG A 52 5.87 6.26 14.05
N MET A 53 5.75 5.80 15.29
CA MET A 53 5.21 4.47 15.60
C MET A 53 3.79 4.31 15.06
N CYS A 54 2.92 5.30 15.27
CA CYS A 54 1.55 5.28 14.76
C CYS A 54 1.49 5.22 13.22
N LEU A 55 2.30 6.01 12.52
CA LEU A 55 2.41 5.96 11.06
C LEU A 55 2.94 4.59 10.57
N GLY A 56 3.83 3.96 11.34
CA GLY A 56 4.28 2.59 11.12
C GLY A 56 3.14 1.58 11.18
N LEU A 57 2.32 1.63 12.23
CA LEU A 57 1.14 0.75 12.39
C LEU A 57 0.12 0.94 11.26
N ILE A 58 -0.16 2.20 10.89
CA ILE A 58 -1.04 2.51 9.76
C ILE A 58 -0.49 1.88 8.47
N SER A 59 0.81 2.02 8.22
CA SER A 59 1.44 1.50 7.00
C SER A 59 1.43 -0.04 6.94
N ALA A 60 1.62 -0.70 8.08
CA ALA A 60 1.52 -2.15 8.20
C ALA A 60 0.10 -2.63 7.90
N ARG A 61 -0.91 -1.99 8.51
CA ARG A 61 -2.31 -2.34 8.26
C ARG A 61 -2.74 -2.09 6.83
N GLU A 62 -2.29 -1.00 6.22
CA GLU A 62 -2.52 -0.74 4.80
C GLU A 62 -1.90 -1.80 3.89
N ALA A 63 -0.79 -2.43 4.29
CA ALA A 63 -0.23 -3.58 3.60
C ALA A 63 -1.17 -4.78 3.66
N GLU A 64 -1.61 -5.15 4.86
CA GLU A 64 -2.50 -6.29 5.08
C GLU A 64 -3.80 -6.15 4.28
N LEU A 65 -4.38 -4.94 4.25
CA LEU A 65 -5.60 -4.66 3.48
C LEU A 65 -5.36 -4.75 1.96
N ALA A 66 -4.20 -4.35 1.47
CA ALA A 66 -3.86 -4.47 0.05
C ALA A 66 -3.69 -5.94 -0.35
N ASP A 67 -2.99 -6.72 0.47
CA ASP A 67 -2.80 -8.15 0.26
C ASP A 67 -4.14 -8.91 0.28
N ALA A 68 -5.04 -8.56 1.21
CA ALA A 68 -6.38 -9.13 1.30
C ALA A 68 -7.25 -8.88 0.05
N LEU A 69 -7.01 -7.77 -0.65
CA LEU A 69 -7.70 -7.42 -1.90
C LEU A 69 -6.95 -7.90 -3.16
N GLY A 70 -5.82 -8.58 -3.00
CA GLY A 70 -4.97 -9.00 -4.13
C GLY A 70 -4.28 -7.83 -4.86
N LEU A 71 -4.27 -6.63 -4.26
CA LEU A 71 -3.59 -5.46 -4.80
C LEU A 71 -2.09 -5.60 -4.55
N SER A 72 -1.39 -6.19 -5.51
CA SER A 72 0.04 -6.45 -5.41
C SER A 72 0.83 -5.14 -5.26
N ARG A 73 1.69 -5.04 -4.24
CA ARG A 73 2.63 -3.92 -4.02
C ARG A 73 3.70 -3.75 -5.11
N ASN A 74 3.70 -4.61 -6.12
CA ASN A 74 4.77 -4.76 -7.13
C ASN A 74 4.47 -4.06 -8.46
N GLU A 75 3.45 -3.20 -8.55
CA GLU A 75 3.32 -2.28 -9.68
C GLU A 75 4.45 -1.24 -9.62
N ARG A 76 5.63 -1.67 -10.07
CA ARG A 76 6.72 -0.77 -10.38
C ARG A 76 6.20 0.19 -11.46
N PRO A 77 6.37 1.51 -11.30
CA PRO A 77 6.04 2.44 -12.37
C PRO A 77 6.76 2.01 -13.65
N THR A 78 6.00 1.72 -14.70
CA THR A 78 6.54 1.44 -16.03
C THR A 78 6.46 2.71 -16.86
N TYR A 79 7.42 2.90 -17.76
CA TYR A 79 7.28 3.96 -18.76
C TYR A 79 6.20 3.57 -19.79
N ALA A 80 5.49 4.56 -20.34
CA ALA A 80 4.39 4.31 -21.28
C ALA A 80 4.87 3.65 -22.60
N ASP A 81 6.14 3.85 -22.93
CA ASP A 81 6.87 3.32 -24.07
C ASP A 81 7.70 2.07 -23.73
N GLU A 82 7.63 1.56 -22.50
CA GLU A 82 8.40 0.39 -22.08
C GLU A 82 7.83 -0.90 -22.71
N PRO A 83 8.62 -1.65 -23.50
CA PRO A 83 8.17 -2.93 -24.02
C PRO A 83 8.01 -3.95 -22.88
N PRO A 84 7.01 -4.83 -22.93
CA PRO A 84 6.76 -5.81 -21.86
C PRO A 84 7.97 -6.72 -21.67
N ALA A 85 8.41 -6.88 -20.40
CA ALA A 85 9.61 -7.64 -20.03
C ALA A 85 9.56 -9.13 -20.41
N THR A 86 8.37 -9.67 -20.67
CA THR A 86 8.19 -11.10 -20.92
C THR A 86 7.41 -11.34 -22.20
N HIS A 87 8.08 -11.86 -23.23
CA HIS A 87 7.44 -12.37 -24.45
C HIS A 87 7.21 -13.87 -24.29
N ALA A 88 6.00 -14.27 -23.86
CA ALA A 88 5.66 -15.68 -23.73
C ALA A 88 5.50 -16.31 -25.12
N VAL A 89 6.44 -17.17 -25.50
CA VAL A 89 6.34 -17.98 -26.73
C VAL A 89 5.69 -19.32 -26.43
N HIS A 90 4.58 -19.63 -27.10
CA HIS A 90 3.94 -20.94 -27.04
C HIS A 90 4.61 -21.89 -28.02
N PHE A 91 5.31 -22.90 -27.49
CA PHE A 91 5.83 -24.01 -28.30
C PHE A 91 4.72 -25.04 -28.51
N MET A 92 4.37 -25.31 -29.77
CA MET A 92 3.52 -26.44 -30.12
C MET A 92 4.33 -27.73 -30.03
N ALA A 93 3.81 -28.73 -29.32
CA ALA A 93 4.43 -30.06 -29.25
C ALA A 93 4.37 -30.72 -30.63
N PRO A 94 5.48 -31.32 -31.12
CA PRO A 94 5.48 -31.99 -32.41
C PRO A 94 4.60 -33.25 -32.36
N GLU A 95 3.79 -33.44 -33.40
CA GLU A 95 2.91 -34.61 -33.53
C GLU A 95 3.74 -35.89 -33.54
N LYS A 96 3.47 -36.75 -32.56
CA LYS A 96 4.10 -38.07 -32.43
C LYS A 96 3.58 -38.96 -33.56
N LYS A 97 4.36 -39.13 -34.64
CA LYS A 97 4.05 -40.13 -35.66
C LYS A 97 4.10 -41.52 -35.04
N LEU A 98 2.93 -42.17 -35.01
CA LEU A 98 2.75 -43.55 -34.59
C LEU A 98 3.10 -44.43 -35.80
N ASN A 99 4.15 -45.24 -35.66
CA ASN A 99 4.51 -46.30 -36.60
C ASN A 99 3.83 -47.60 -36.21
#